data_AF-A0A1T4YEK2-F1
#
_entry.id   AF-A0A1T4YEK2-F1
#
_cell.length_a   1.000
_cell.length_b   1.000
_cell.length_c   1.000
_cell.angle_alpha   90.00
_cell.angle_beta   90.00
_cell.angle_gamma   90.00
#
_symmetry.space_group_name_H-M   'P 1'
#
loop_
_entity.id
_entity.type
_entity.pdbx_description
1 polymer ?
#
loop_
_entity_poly.entity_id
_entity_poly.type
_entity_poly.pdbx_seq_one_letter_code
_entity_poly.pdbx_strand_id
1 'polypeptide(L)'
;MFYRFRQFITAAFAKLTKEDINFINKYLNSYEVELFKRLPKYCKVHSVRVARDALEESLKKNLYDTYLIKACLLHDIGKINCGFNMFTNSIIVIIEKLLPSLLQRRKNIKIVNAYYNHPEIALSYIENEDSYVKYLILNHHNYSLKEDEKLIILQRCDCKN
;
A
#
# COMPACT_ATOMS: atom_id res chain seq x y z
N MET A 1 -10.79 16.39 -14.61
CA MET A 1 -10.17 15.04 -14.55
C MET A 1 -8.66 15.08 -14.81
N PHE A 2 -8.19 15.73 -15.87
CA PHE A 2 -6.75 15.91 -16.18
C PHE A 2 -5.93 16.61 -15.07
N TYR A 3 -6.52 17.61 -14.39
CA TYR A 3 -5.86 18.33 -13.28
C TYR A 3 -5.61 17.43 -12.05
N ARG A 4 -6.60 16.60 -11.66
CA ARG A 4 -6.46 15.63 -10.57
C ARG A 4 -5.44 14.54 -10.91
N PHE A 5 -5.40 14.11 -12.17
CA PHE A 5 -4.37 13.20 -12.66
C PHE A 5 -2.97 13.80 -12.56
N ARG A 6 -2.79 15.08 -12.94
CA ARG A 6 -1.50 15.78 -12.79
C ARG A 6 -1.10 15.93 -11.33
N GLN A 7 -2.03 16.27 -10.44
CA GLN A 7 -1.77 16.33 -9.00
C GLN A 7 -1.32 14.97 -8.47
N PHE A 8 -2.02 13.90 -8.81
CA PHE A 8 -1.63 12.54 -8.45
C PHE A 8 -0.22 12.18 -8.96
N ILE A 9 0.11 12.53 -10.20
CA ILE A 9 1.45 12.32 -10.79
C ILE A 9 2.52 13.10 -10.01
N THR A 10 2.34 14.41 -9.85
CA THR A 10 3.28 15.26 -9.09
C THR A 10 3.47 14.72 -7.67
N ALA A 11 2.38 14.29 -7.06
CA ALA A 11 2.36 13.77 -5.73
C ALA A 11 3.10 12.41 -5.69
N ALA A 12 2.83 11.46 -6.59
CA ALA A 12 3.49 10.15 -6.62
C ALA A 12 5.01 10.22 -6.90
N PHE A 13 5.48 11.27 -7.59
CA PHE A 13 6.91 11.51 -7.84
C PHE A 13 7.63 12.36 -6.80
N ALA A 14 6.91 12.84 -5.78
CA ALA A 14 7.50 13.57 -4.67
C ALA A 14 8.65 12.78 -4.03
N LYS A 15 9.64 13.48 -3.49
CA LYS A 15 10.68 12.83 -2.68
C LYS A 15 10.18 12.76 -1.25
N LEU A 16 10.51 11.67 -0.56
CA LEU A 16 10.29 11.60 0.89
C LEU A 16 11.10 12.69 1.58
N THR A 17 10.45 13.45 2.45
CA THR A 17 11.08 14.47 3.27
C THR A 17 11.74 13.86 4.51
N LYS A 18 12.53 14.66 5.24
CA LYS A 18 13.08 14.24 6.54
C LYS A 18 11.96 13.92 7.55
N GLU A 19 10.86 14.67 7.51
CA GLU A 19 9.69 14.42 8.34
C GLU A 19 9.01 13.10 8.00
N ASP A 20 8.97 12.73 6.72
CA ASP A 20 8.45 11.43 6.27
C ASP A 20 9.32 10.29 6.82
N ILE A 21 10.64 10.45 6.77
CA ILE A 21 11.58 9.45 7.32
C ILE A 21 11.40 9.31 8.83
N ASN A 22 11.27 10.42 9.57
CA ASN A 22 11.00 10.39 11.00
C ASN A 22 9.65 9.74 11.30
N PHE A 23 8.63 10.00 10.49
CA PHE A 23 7.32 9.37 10.60
C PHE A 23 7.42 7.85 10.41
N ILE A 24 8.11 7.39 9.37
CA ILE A 24 8.32 5.95 9.12
C ILE A 24 9.03 5.30 10.32
N ASN A 25 10.14 5.88 10.78
CA ASN A 25 10.95 5.34 11.89
C ASN A 25 10.21 5.34 13.23
N LYS A 26 9.12 6.11 13.38
CA LYS A 26 8.28 6.10 14.57
C LYS A 26 7.41 4.84 14.68
N TYR A 27 7.00 4.26 13.54
CA TYR A 27 6.04 3.16 13.49
C TYR A 27 6.65 1.84 13.04
N LEU A 28 7.79 1.87 12.35
CA LEU A 28 8.47 0.68 11.83
C LEU A 28 9.72 0.35 12.65
N ASN A 29 9.98 -0.94 12.87
CA ASN A 29 11.27 -1.41 13.37
C ASN A 29 12.35 -1.41 12.28
N SER A 30 13.60 -1.70 12.64
CA SER A 30 14.73 -1.65 11.70
C SER A 30 14.54 -2.59 10.50
N TYR A 31 14.01 -3.80 10.70
CA TYR A 31 13.77 -4.76 9.63
C TYR A 31 12.66 -4.28 8.67
N GLU A 32 11.55 -3.79 9.22
CA GLU A 32 10.43 -3.21 8.46
C GLU A 32 10.86 -1.97 7.68
N VAL A 33 11.73 -1.12 8.24
CA VAL A 33 12.31 0.03 7.55
C VAL A 33 13.14 -0.42 6.33
N GLU A 34 13.92 -1.49 6.46
CA GLU A 34 14.69 -2.03 5.32
C GLU A 34 13.78 -2.60 4.22
N LEU A 35 12.70 -3.28 4.59
CA LEU A 35 11.67 -3.71 3.64
C LEU A 35 11.03 -2.50 2.94
N PHE A 36 10.59 -1.50 3.72
CA PHE A 36 9.98 -0.29 3.21
C PHE A 36 10.90 0.44 2.23
N LYS A 37 12.19 0.55 2.51
CA LYS A 37 13.18 1.20 1.62
C LYS A 37 13.26 0.54 0.24
N ARG A 38 13.04 -0.77 0.16
CA ARG A 38 13.06 -1.58 -1.08
C ARG A 38 11.83 -1.41 -1.96
N LEU A 39 10.76 -0.77 -1.45
CA LEU A 39 9.61 -0.40 -2.28
C LEU A 39 10.02 0.53 -3.44
N PRO A 40 9.34 0.42 -4.59
CA PRO A 40 9.41 1.44 -5.63
C PRO A 40 9.16 2.83 -5.05
N LYS A 41 9.83 3.85 -5.60
CA LYS A 41 9.73 5.23 -5.08
C LYS A 41 8.28 5.71 -4.96
N TYR A 42 7.44 5.44 -5.97
CA TYR A 42 6.04 5.85 -5.97
C TYR A 42 5.24 5.14 -4.87
N CYS A 43 5.45 3.83 -4.65
CA CYS A 43 4.85 3.07 -3.55
C CYS A 43 5.24 3.65 -2.19
N LYS A 44 6.51 4.02 -1.98
CA LYS A 44 6.94 4.63 -0.71
C LYS A 44 6.16 5.91 -0.40
N VAL A 45 6.02 6.79 -1.39
CA VAL A 45 5.29 8.04 -1.22
C VAL A 45 3.80 7.78 -0.99
N HIS A 46 3.23 6.84 -1.74
CA HIS A 46 1.85 6.36 -1.56
C HIS A 46 1.60 5.87 -0.14
N SER A 47 2.37 4.88 0.33
CA SER A 47 2.22 4.30 1.66
C SER A 47 2.37 5.32 2.79
N VAL A 48 3.27 6.30 2.67
CA VAL A 48 3.37 7.40 3.67
C VAL A 48 2.11 8.25 3.71
N ARG A 49 1.49 8.54 2.55
CA ARG A 49 0.23 9.31 2.53
C ARG A 49 -0.93 8.52 3.09
N VAL A 50 -1.07 7.26 2.69
CA VAL A 50 -2.09 6.36 3.23
C VAL A 50 -1.98 6.33 4.75
N ALA A 51 -0.76 6.17 5.29
CA ALA A 51 -0.53 6.14 6.73
C ALA A 51 -0.83 7.47 7.43
N ARG A 52 -0.57 8.62 6.79
CA ARG A 52 -0.91 9.94 7.36
C ARG A 52 -2.40 10.25 7.34
N ASP A 53 -3.05 9.96 6.21
CA ASP A 53 -4.51 10.09 6.09
C ASP A 53 -5.21 9.17 7.09
N ALA A 54 -4.73 7.92 7.24
CA ALA A 54 -5.25 6.98 8.22
C ALA A 54 -5.02 7.44 9.65
N LEU A 55 -3.87 8.06 9.95
CA LEU A 55 -3.62 8.69 11.25
C LEU A 55 -4.63 9.79 11.54
N GLU A 56 -4.84 10.71 10.60
CA GLU A 56 -5.80 11.80 10.78
C GLU A 56 -7.24 11.29 10.94
N GLU A 57 -7.68 10.35 10.11
CA GLU A 57 -9.03 9.78 10.18
C GLU A 57 -9.24 8.96 11.45
N SER A 58 -8.27 8.12 11.83
CA SER A 58 -8.36 7.31 13.04
C SER A 58 -8.38 8.15 14.31
N LEU A 59 -7.63 9.26 14.38
CA LEU A 59 -7.70 10.20 15.50
C LEU A 59 -9.09 10.85 15.60
N LYS A 60 -9.68 11.30 14.49
CA LYS A 60 -11.03 11.90 14.47
C LYS A 60 -12.12 10.93 14.93
N LYS A 61 -11.93 9.63 14.69
CA LYS A 61 -12.86 8.56 15.06
C LYS A 61 -12.55 7.92 16.42
N ASN A 62 -11.52 8.35 17.14
CA ASN A 62 -11.00 7.68 18.34
C ASN A 62 -10.64 6.20 18.12
N LEU A 63 -10.14 5.87 16.93
CA LEU A 63 -9.71 4.53 16.50
C LEU A 63 -8.19 4.42 16.29
N TYR A 64 -7.44 5.43 16.71
CA TYR A 64 -5.99 5.47 16.55
C TYR A 64 -5.32 4.24 17.17
N ASP A 65 -4.43 3.62 16.41
CA ASP A 65 -3.66 2.46 16.81
C ASP A 65 -2.36 2.42 16.01
N THR A 66 -1.24 2.10 16.67
CA THR A 66 0.06 1.94 16.02
C THR A 66 0.05 0.81 15.00
N TYR A 67 -0.74 -0.26 15.22
CA TYR A 67 -0.88 -1.37 14.28
C TYR A 67 -1.52 -0.94 12.96
N LEU A 68 -2.52 -0.04 13.00
CA LEU A 68 -3.13 0.52 11.79
C LEU A 68 -2.10 1.33 10.98
N ILE A 69 -1.35 2.23 11.64
CA ILE A 69 -0.37 3.07 10.93
C ILE A 69 0.76 2.21 10.35
N LYS A 70 1.23 1.21 11.10
CA LYS A 70 2.20 0.22 10.62
C LYS A 70 1.66 -0.53 9.40
N ALA A 71 0.43 -1.06 9.46
CA ALA A 71 -0.19 -1.75 8.34
C ALA A 71 -0.30 -0.85 7.10
N CYS A 72 -0.66 0.43 7.26
CA CYS A 72 -0.70 1.40 6.17
C CYS A 72 0.67 1.60 5.51
N LEU A 73 1.74 1.67 6.29
CA LEU A 73 3.10 1.80 5.75
C LEU A 73 3.57 0.54 5.02
N LEU A 74 3.12 -0.65 5.47
CA LEU A 74 3.60 -1.94 4.99
C LEU A 74 2.69 -2.62 3.96
N HIS A 75 1.44 -2.18 3.75
CA HIS A 75 0.46 -2.92 2.93
C HIS A 75 0.94 -3.27 1.51
N ASP A 76 1.84 -2.44 0.97
CA ASP A 76 2.34 -2.54 -0.40
C ASP A 76 3.70 -3.25 -0.54
N ILE A 77 4.33 -3.71 0.56
CA ILE A 77 5.69 -4.32 0.50
C ILE A 77 5.75 -5.59 -0.36
N GLY A 78 4.62 -6.23 -0.65
CA GLY A 78 4.54 -7.32 -1.64
C GLY A 78 4.87 -6.90 -3.07
N LYS A 79 4.99 -5.60 -3.35
CA LYS A 79 5.40 -5.04 -4.66
C LYS A 79 6.93 -4.86 -4.80
N ILE A 80 7.72 -5.22 -3.78
CA ILE A 80 9.19 -5.15 -3.80
C ILE A 80 9.75 -5.95 -4.98
N ASN A 81 10.63 -5.33 -5.79
CA ASN A 81 11.35 -5.97 -6.90
C ASN A 81 10.46 -6.64 -7.98
N CYS A 82 9.17 -6.31 -8.05
CA CYS A 82 8.25 -6.92 -9.03
C CYS A 82 8.20 -6.17 -10.37
N GLY A 83 8.96 -5.08 -10.53
CA GLY A 83 8.96 -4.24 -11.75
C GLY A 83 7.94 -3.10 -11.73
N PHE A 84 7.21 -2.93 -10.62
CA PHE A 84 6.27 -1.83 -10.45
C PHE A 84 6.96 -0.46 -10.49
N ASN A 85 6.41 0.39 -11.33
CA ASN A 85 6.58 1.84 -11.34
C ASN A 85 5.20 2.46 -11.67
N MET A 86 5.10 3.78 -11.64
CA MET A 86 3.83 4.45 -11.90
C MET A 86 3.21 4.11 -13.27
N PHE A 87 4.05 4.00 -14.32
CA PHE A 87 3.60 3.70 -15.68
C PHE A 87 3.14 2.24 -15.82
N THR A 88 3.91 1.29 -15.30
CA THR A 88 3.56 -0.14 -15.32
C THR A 88 2.32 -0.43 -14.47
N ASN A 89 2.16 0.25 -13.33
CA ASN A 89 0.92 0.18 -12.55
C ASN A 89 -0.29 0.66 -13.37
N SER A 90 -0.16 1.81 -14.03
CA SER A 90 -1.22 2.37 -14.88
C SER A 90 -1.57 1.45 -16.05
N ILE A 91 -0.55 0.86 -16.71
CA ILE A 91 -0.74 -0.09 -17.80
C ILE A 91 -1.48 -1.34 -17.30
N ILE A 92 -1.06 -1.92 -16.17
CA ILE A 92 -1.72 -3.12 -15.61
C ILE A 92 -3.17 -2.83 -15.27
N VAL A 93 -3.47 -1.69 -14.65
CA VAL A 93 -4.86 -1.30 -14.32
C VAL A 93 -5.71 -1.12 -15.59
N ILE A 94 -5.16 -0.54 -16.66
CA ILE A 94 -5.87 -0.41 -17.94
C ILE A 94 -6.12 -1.79 -18.57
N ILE A 95 -5.11 -2.66 -18.58
CA ILE A 95 -5.27 -4.02 -19.12
C ILE A 95 -6.27 -4.82 -18.29
N GLU A 96 -6.26 -4.71 -16.96
CA GLU A 96 -7.24 -5.40 -16.11
C GLU A 96 -8.67 -4.95 -16.43
N LYS A 97 -8.86 -3.66 -16.69
CA LYS A 97 -10.18 -3.11 -17.05
C LYS A 97 -10.66 -3.56 -18.43
N LEU A 98 -9.76 -3.67 -19.41
CA LEU A 98 -10.12 -3.99 -20.80
C LEU A 98 -10.11 -5.49 -21.11
N LEU A 99 -9.16 -6.23 -20.53
CA LEU A 99 -8.81 -7.61 -20.85
C LEU A 99 -8.40 -8.40 -19.58
N PRO A 100 -9.27 -8.52 -18.56
CA PRO A 100 -8.91 -9.15 -17.27
C PRO A 100 -8.45 -10.61 -17.43
N SER A 101 -9.08 -11.36 -18.34
CA SER A 101 -8.70 -12.74 -18.63
C SER A 101 -7.26 -12.90 -19.13
N LEU A 102 -6.68 -11.85 -19.75
CA LEU A 102 -5.30 -11.87 -20.23
C LEU A 102 -4.31 -11.88 -19.06
N LEU A 103 -4.51 -10.99 -18.08
CA LEU A 103 -3.67 -10.91 -16.88
C LEU A 103 -3.83 -12.14 -15.99
N GLN A 104 -5.07 -12.63 -15.82
CA GLN A 104 -5.32 -13.86 -15.06
C GLN A 104 -4.58 -15.08 -15.61
N ARG A 105 -4.42 -15.18 -16.93
CA ARG A 105 -3.64 -16.24 -17.62
C ARG A 105 -2.12 -16.01 -17.61
N ARG A 106 -1.65 -14.88 -17.09
CA ARG A 106 -0.24 -14.46 -17.10
C ARG A 106 0.30 -14.16 -15.70
N LYS A 107 -0.28 -14.78 -14.66
CA LYS A 107 0.20 -14.69 -13.27
C LYS A 107 1.63 -15.24 -13.06
N ASN A 108 2.20 -15.93 -14.04
CA ASN A 108 3.62 -16.30 -14.03
C ASN A 108 4.56 -15.09 -14.22
N ILE A 109 4.08 -13.97 -14.75
CA ILE A 109 4.84 -12.73 -14.86
C ILE A 109 4.86 -12.05 -13.49
N LYS A 110 6.05 -11.78 -12.94
CA LYS A 110 6.23 -11.23 -11.58
C LYS A 110 5.34 -10.03 -11.26
N ILE A 111 5.25 -9.06 -12.18
CA ILE A 111 4.46 -7.85 -11.96
C ILE A 111 2.95 -8.14 -11.92
N VAL A 112 2.49 -9.10 -12.72
CA VAL A 112 1.08 -9.53 -12.76
C VAL A 112 0.75 -10.35 -11.52
N ASN A 113 1.66 -11.22 -11.08
CA ASN A 113 1.52 -11.93 -9.81
C ASN A 113 1.38 -10.94 -8.65
N ALA A 114 2.27 -9.97 -8.56
CA ALA A 114 2.24 -8.97 -7.52
C ALA A 114 1.03 -8.04 -7.60
N TYR A 115 0.48 -7.78 -8.79
CA TYR A 115 -0.76 -7.01 -8.91
C TYR A 115 -1.94 -7.67 -8.17
N TYR A 116 -2.07 -8.99 -8.25
CA TYR A 116 -3.17 -9.70 -7.60
C TYR A 116 -2.85 -10.15 -6.18
N ASN A 117 -1.59 -10.49 -5.91
CA ASN A 117 -1.20 -11.24 -4.72
C ASN A 117 -0.21 -10.47 -3.83
N HIS A 118 -0.01 -9.15 -4.01
CA HIS A 118 0.88 -8.40 -3.12
C HIS A 118 0.48 -8.43 -1.64
N PRO A 119 -0.81 -8.57 -1.22
CA PRO A 119 -1.13 -8.75 0.19
C PRO A 119 -0.50 -10.02 0.76
N GLU A 120 -0.63 -11.15 0.07
CA GLU A 120 -0.07 -12.45 0.48
C GLU A 120 1.46 -12.45 0.41
N ILE A 121 2.02 -11.85 -0.64
CA ILE A 121 3.48 -11.70 -0.77
C ILE A 121 4.01 -10.80 0.36
N ALA A 122 3.28 -9.74 0.73
CA ALA A 122 3.68 -8.88 1.84
C ALA A 122 3.84 -9.68 3.14
N LEU A 123 2.87 -10.56 3.45
CA LEU A 123 2.92 -11.42 4.63
C LEU A 123 4.16 -12.32 4.65
N SER A 124 4.65 -12.79 3.49
CA SER A 124 5.90 -13.58 3.42
C SER A 124 7.16 -12.78 3.84
N TYR A 125 7.12 -11.45 3.80
CA TYR A 125 8.20 -10.61 4.32
C TYR A 125 8.10 -10.34 5.82
N ILE A 126 6.92 -10.51 6.43
CA ILE A 126 6.64 -10.13 7.82
C ILE A 126 5.98 -11.28 8.58
N GLU A 127 6.46 -12.51 8.40
CA GLU A 127 5.85 -13.72 8.97
C GLU A 127 5.66 -13.64 10.49
N ASN A 128 6.66 -13.06 11.19
CA ASN A 128 6.69 -12.89 12.65
C ASN A 128 6.00 -11.62 13.16
N GLU A 129 5.30 -10.88 12.30
CA GLU A 129 4.56 -9.68 12.70
C GLU A 129 3.27 -10.03 13.45
N ASP A 130 2.75 -9.04 14.19
CA ASP A 130 1.47 -9.10 14.86
C ASP A 130 0.33 -9.56 13.94
N SER A 131 -0.53 -10.43 14.47
CA SER A 131 -1.64 -11.03 13.73
C SER A 131 -2.63 -10.01 13.17
N TYR A 132 -2.84 -8.89 13.88
CA TYR A 132 -3.76 -7.85 13.46
C TYR A 132 -3.17 -7.01 12.33
N VAL A 133 -1.87 -6.68 12.39
CA VAL A 133 -1.17 -6.02 11.27
C VAL A 133 -1.25 -6.88 10.01
N LYS A 134 -0.99 -8.19 10.14
CA LYS A 134 -1.13 -9.14 9.02
C LYS A 134 -2.56 -9.22 8.51
N TYR A 135 -3.57 -9.21 9.39
CA TYR A 135 -4.98 -9.18 9.01
C TYR A 135 -5.32 -7.93 8.18
N LEU A 136 -4.89 -6.75 8.61
CA LEU A 136 -5.12 -5.49 7.90
C LEU A 136 -4.45 -5.51 6.52
N ILE A 137 -3.19 -5.93 6.45
CA ILE A 137 -2.44 -6.02 5.20
C ILE A 137 -3.04 -7.07 4.27
N LEU A 138 -3.45 -8.24 4.75
CA LEU A 138 -4.01 -9.27 3.89
C LEU A 138 -5.35 -8.83 3.28
N ASN A 139 -6.17 -8.10 4.03
CA ASN A 139 -7.55 -7.79 3.66
C ASN A 139 -7.77 -6.38 3.08
N HIS A 140 -6.73 -5.58 2.84
CA HIS A 140 -6.90 -4.21 2.33
C HIS A 140 -7.50 -4.11 0.92
N HIS A 141 -7.57 -5.20 0.15
CA HIS A 141 -8.36 -5.28 -1.10
C HIS A 141 -9.71 -5.99 -0.94
N ASN A 142 -10.00 -6.53 0.24
CA ASN A 142 -11.24 -7.26 0.52
C ASN A 142 -12.34 -6.34 1.06
N TYR A 143 -12.97 -5.59 0.15
CA TYR A 143 -14.06 -4.66 0.46
C TYR A 143 -15.39 -5.33 0.88
N SER A 144 -15.44 -6.67 0.90
CA SER A 144 -16.60 -7.40 1.42
C SER A 144 -16.63 -7.45 2.95
N LEU A 145 -15.46 -7.38 3.60
CA LEU A 145 -15.32 -7.29 5.05
C LEU A 145 -15.58 -5.86 5.50
N LYS A 146 -16.52 -5.69 6.43
CA LYS A 146 -16.98 -4.38 6.93
C LYS A 146 -17.07 -4.30 8.45
N GLU A 147 -16.59 -5.33 9.13
CA GLU A 147 -16.70 -5.47 10.58
C GLU A 147 -15.60 -4.68 11.31
N ASP A 148 -14.43 -4.50 10.69
CA ASP A 148 -13.30 -3.79 11.28
C ASP A 148 -13.17 -2.36 10.73
N GLU A 149 -13.42 -1.37 11.58
CA GLU A 149 -13.37 0.04 11.18
C GLU A 149 -11.95 0.52 10.80
N LYS A 150 -10.89 -0.09 11.34
CA LYS A 150 -9.51 0.26 10.98
C LYS A 150 -9.15 -0.30 9.61
N LEU A 151 -9.63 -1.50 9.27
CA LEU A 151 -9.55 -2.04 7.92
C LEU A 151 -10.26 -1.12 6.93
N ILE A 152 -11.46 -0.64 7.28
CA ILE A 152 -12.21 0.32 6.46
C ILE A 152 -11.42 1.62 6.29
N ILE A 153 -10.78 2.15 7.34
CA ILE A 153 -9.92 3.33 7.23
C ILE A 153 -8.76 3.07 6.25
N LEU A 154 -8.03 1.97 6.41
CA LEU A 154 -6.94 1.60 5.51
C LEU A 154 -7.42 1.53 4.05
N GLN A 155 -8.52 0.80 3.78
CA GLN A 155 -9.13 0.66 2.46
C GLN A 155 -9.50 2.02 1.83
N ARG A 156 -10.10 2.92 2.61
CA ARG A 156 -10.50 4.25 2.13
C ARG A 156 -9.29 5.14 1.84
N CYS A 157 -8.30 5.13 2.73
CA CYS A 157 -7.07 5.91 2.56
C CYS A 157 -6.24 5.39 1.38
N ASP A 158 -6.16 4.07 1.18
CA ASP A 158 -5.49 3.44 0.03
C ASP A 158 -6.17 3.80 -1.29
N CYS A 159 -7.49 3.68 -1.36
CA CYS A 159 -8.26 4.04 -2.57
C CYS A 159 -8.18 5.53 -2.92
N LYS A 160 -8.00 6.40 -1.93
CA LYS A 160 -7.91 7.86 -2.12
C LYS A 160 -6.56 8.30 -2.71
N ASN A 161 -5.46 7.62 -2.39
CA ASN A 161 -4.09 8.09 -2.61
C ASN A 161 -3.44 7.53 -3.87
#